data_AF-A0A3B9IDH0-F1
#
_entry.id   AF-A0A3B9IDH0-F1
#
_cell.length_a   1.000
_cell.length_b   1.000
_cell.length_c   1.000
_cell.angle_alpha   90.00
_cell.angle_beta   90.00
_cell.angle_gamma   90.00
#
_symmetry.space_group_name_H-M   'P 1'
#
loop_
_entity.id
_entity.type
_entity.pdbx_description
1 polymer ?
#
loop_
_entity_poly.entity_id
_entity_poly.type
_entity_poly.pdbx_seq_one_letter_code
_entity_poly.pdbx_strand_id
1 'polypeptide(L)'
;GHSERREYFAETDEIVNKKVLKALEHGITPLMCCGESLTQREQGVTKDWIRQQVKIGLLGVDADAVKKVVIAYEPIWAIGTGVTATSDQAEEVCGWIRALLVELYGAEVADEVRILYGGSVNGGNAAELFAKPNIDGGLVGGASLKPSFSDIIHYNK
;
A
#
# COMPACT_ATOMS: atom_id res chain seq x y z
N GLY A 1 -5.22 8.40 3.82
CA GLY A 1 -4.73 7.72 5.04
C GLY A 1 -3.28 7.33 4.96
N HIS A 2 -2.39 8.21 4.48
CA HIS A 2 -0.94 8.02 4.61
C HIS A 2 -0.59 7.90 6.10
N SER A 3 0.40 7.08 6.45
CA SER A 3 0.87 6.86 7.83
C SER A 3 1.00 8.16 8.64
N GLU A 4 1.69 9.17 8.11
CA GLU A 4 1.85 10.49 8.75
C GLU A 4 0.51 11.18 9.08
N ARG A 5 -0.51 11.02 8.23
CA ARG A 5 -1.85 11.58 8.48
C ARG A 5 -2.58 10.86 9.60
N ARG A 6 -2.39 9.54 9.69
CA ARG A 6 -2.95 8.72 10.75
C ARG A 6 -2.30 9.05 12.09
N GLU A 7 -0.97 9.17 12.09
CA GLU A 7 -0.17 9.42 13.29
C GLU A 7 -0.32 10.86 13.81
N TYR A 8 -0.10 11.87 12.95
CA TYR A 8 0.00 13.26 13.41
C TYR A 8 -1.32 14.03 13.36
N PHE A 9 -2.31 13.53 12.60
CA PHE A 9 -3.56 14.25 12.36
C PHE A 9 -4.81 13.42 12.68
N ALA A 10 -4.63 12.31 13.41
CA ALA A 10 -5.71 11.44 13.88
C ALA A 10 -6.67 10.97 12.77
N GLU A 11 -6.14 10.70 11.57
CA GLU A 11 -6.94 10.17 10.48
C GLU A 11 -7.30 8.69 10.75
N THR A 12 -8.51 8.42 11.23
CA THR A 12 -9.00 7.07 11.53
C THR A 12 -9.39 6.29 10.26
N ASP A 13 -9.59 4.98 10.38
CA ASP A 13 -10.01 4.14 9.25
C ASP A 13 -11.39 4.57 8.70
N GLU A 14 -12.30 5.02 9.55
CA GLU A 14 -13.61 5.55 9.14
C GLU A 14 -13.47 6.85 8.36
N ILE A 15 -12.51 7.72 8.73
CA ILE A 15 -12.22 8.94 7.97
C ILE A 15 -11.63 8.57 6.61
N VAL A 16 -10.73 7.59 6.56
CA VAL A 16 -10.14 7.10 5.30
C VAL A 16 -11.22 6.53 4.38
N ASN A 17 -12.11 5.68 4.89
CA ASN A 17 -13.21 5.11 4.12
C ASN A 17 -14.13 6.19 3.50
N LYS A 18 -14.55 7.17 4.32
CA LYS A 18 -15.36 8.30 3.82
C LYS A 18 -14.67 9.05 2.69
N LYS A 19 -13.34 9.21 2.75
CA LYS A 19 -12.55 9.85 1.68
C LYS A 19 -12.42 8.98 0.44
N VAL A 20 -12.25 7.66 0.59
CA VAL A 20 -12.24 6.71 -0.53
C VAL A 20 -13.56 6.77 -1.29
N LEU A 21 -14.69 6.65 -0.59
CA LEU A 21 -16.01 6.74 -1.20
C LEU A 21 -16.24 8.09 -1.89
N LYS A 22 -15.86 9.20 -1.23
CA LYS A 22 -16.04 10.54 -1.80
C LYS A 22 -15.15 10.79 -3.03
N ALA A 23 -13.93 10.25 -3.04
CA ALA A 23 -13.05 10.32 -4.20
C ALA A 23 -13.65 9.58 -5.41
N LEU A 24 -14.14 8.35 -5.19
CA LEU A 24 -14.78 7.53 -6.22
C LEU A 24 -16.05 8.19 -6.76
N GLU A 25 -16.89 8.79 -5.90
CA GLU A 25 -18.09 9.54 -6.29
C GLU A 25 -17.77 10.67 -7.29
N HIS A 26 -16.60 11.29 -7.15
CA HIS A 26 -16.13 12.37 -8.02
C HIS A 26 -15.20 11.90 -9.15
N GLY A 27 -15.09 10.58 -9.38
CA GLY A 27 -14.26 10.03 -10.47
C GLY A 27 -12.75 10.15 -10.23
N ILE A 28 -12.32 10.38 -8.99
CA ILE A 28 -10.90 10.41 -8.60
C ILE A 28 -10.51 9.00 -8.16
N THR A 29 -9.40 8.47 -8.68
CA THR A 29 -8.78 7.21 -8.23
C THR A 29 -8.11 7.41 -6.87
N PRO A 30 -8.66 6.88 -5.75
CA PRO A 30 -8.00 7.00 -4.47
C PRO A 30 -6.79 6.08 -4.38
N LEU A 31 -5.69 6.60 -3.82
CA LEU A 31 -4.58 5.79 -3.33
C LEU A 31 -4.71 5.70 -1.80
N MET A 32 -5.07 4.51 -1.31
CA MET A 32 -5.32 4.23 0.10
C MET A 32 -4.10 3.56 0.72
N CYS A 33 -3.49 4.20 1.73
CA CYS A 33 -2.38 3.60 2.47
C CYS A 33 -2.85 2.79 3.69
N CYS A 34 -2.13 1.70 3.95
CA CYS A 34 -2.21 0.86 5.14
C CYS A 34 -0.80 0.47 5.60
N GLY A 35 -0.62 0.24 6.89
CA GLY A 35 0.70 0.00 7.47
C GLY A 35 0.66 -0.28 8.95
N GLU A 36 1.63 -1.05 9.43
CA GLU A 36 1.83 -1.39 10.84
C GLU A 36 3.05 -0.69 11.44
N SER A 37 2.97 -0.37 12.73
CA SER A 37 4.09 0.10 13.54
C SER A 37 5.06 -1.03 13.90
N LEU A 38 6.26 -0.68 14.38
CA LEU A 38 7.25 -1.66 14.81
C LEU A 38 6.70 -2.58 15.91
N THR A 39 6.02 -1.99 16.89
CA THR A 39 5.39 -2.72 17.99
C THR A 39 4.34 -3.72 17.50
N GLN A 40 3.52 -3.34 16.53
CA GLN A 40 2.52 -4.25 15.94
C GLN A 40 3.18 -5.40 15.19
N ARG A 41 4.31 -5.15 14.51
CA ARG A 41 5.08 -6.20 13.86
C ARG A 41 5.73 -7.15 14.85
N GLU A 42 6.38 -6.63 15.89
CA GLU A 42 7.02 -7.42 16.95
C GLU A 42 6.01 -8.25 17.76
N GLN A 43 4.77 -7.78 17.87
CA GLN A 43 3.67 -8.53 18.48
C GLN A 43 3.05 -9.59 17.56
N GLY A 44 3.48 -9.67 16.29
CA GLY A 44 2.96 -10.63 15.32
C GLY A 44 1.55 -10.34 14.82
N VAL A 45 1.06 -9.11 14.98
CA VAL A 45 -0.32 -8.72 14.60
C VAL A 45 -0.41 -8.02 13.23
N THR A 46 0.69 -7.94 12.47
CA THR A 46 0.75 -7.25 11.16
C THR A 46 -0.39 -7.67 10.23
N LYS A 47 -0.61 -8.98 10.07
CA LYS A 47 -1.62 -9.50 9.12
C LYS A 47 -3.03 -9.03 9.50
N ASP A 48 -3.40 -9.17 10.76
CA ASP A 48 -4.73 -8.79 11.24
C ASP A 48 -4.93 -7.28 11.20
N TRP A 49 -3.89 -6.52 11.55
CA TRP A 49 -3.89 -5.06 11.49
C TRP A 49 -4.11 -4.53 10.07
N ILE A 50 -3.31 -5.01 9.10
CA ILE A 50 -3.44 -4.60 7.69
C ILE A 50 -4.82 -5.02 7.14
N ARG A 51 -5.29 -6.23 7.46
CA ARG A 51 -6.62 -6.69 7.04
C ARG A 51 -7.73 -5.79 7.57
N GLN A 52 -7.66 -5.38 8.83
CA GLN A 52 -8.61 -4.45 9.42
C GLN A 52 -8.65 -3.12 8.67
N GLN A 53 -7.48 -2.49 8.46
CA GLN A 53 -7.41 -1.20 7.75
C GLN A 53 -7.98 -1.27 6.34
N VAL A 54 -7.65 -2.34 5.60
CA VAL A 54 -8.14 -2.53 4.21
C VAL A 54 -9.65 -2.81 4.20
N LYS A 55 -10.16 -3.68 5.08
CA LYS A 55 -11.60 -3.97 5.18
C LYS A 55 -12.42 -2.72 5.51
N ILE A 56 -11.99 -1.93 6.50
CA ILE A 56 -12.71 -0.71 6.87
C ILE A 56 -12.58 0.34 5.76
N GLY A 57 -11.38 0.53 5.22
CA GLY A 57 -11.12 1.49 4.14
C GLY A 57 -11.97 1.26 2.88
N LEU A 58 -12.26 -0.01 2.56
CA LEU A 58 -13.08 -0.41 1.41
C LEU A 58 -14.55 -0.69 1.74
N LEU A 59 -15.01 -0.46 2.97
CA LEU A 59 -16.39 -0.71 3.35
C LEU A 59 -17.36 0.09 2.47
N GLY A 60 -18.30 -0.60 1.82
CA GLY A 60 -19.27 0.01 0.91
C GLY A 60 -18.74 0.34 -0.50
N VAL A 61 -17.50 -0.03 -0.82
CA VAL A 61 -16.96 0.02 -2.19
C VAL A 61 -17.34 -1.28 -2.90
N ASP A 62 -18.08 -1.19 -4.00
CA ASP A 62 -18.46 -2.34 -4.82
C ASP A 62 -17.32 -2.86 -5.71
N ALA A 63 -17.56 -3.99 -6.37
CA ALA A 63 -16.58 -4.70 -7.19
C ALA A 63 -16.11 -3.92 -8.43
N ASP A 64 -16.94 -3.04 -9.00
CA ASP A 64 -16.54 -2.23 -10.15
C ASP A 64 -15.76 -0.99 -9.70
N ALA A 65 -16.14 -0.41 -8.56
CA ALA A 65 -15.49 0.74 -7.98
C ALA A 65 -14.11 0.40 -7.39
N VAL A 66 -13.93 -0.77 -6.77
CA VAL A 66 -12.66 -1.15 -6.13
C VAL A 66 -11.51 -1.28 -7.14
N LYS A 67 -11.80 -1.64 -8.40
CA LYS A 67 -10.82 -1.68 -9.50
C LYS A 67 -10.17 -0.31 -9.77
N LYS A 68 -10.83 0.78 -9.35
CA LYS A 68 -10.31 2.15 -9.45
C LYS A 68 -9.57 2.60 -8.20
N VAL A 69 -9.41 1.74 -7.19
CA VAL A 69 -8.63 2.01 -5.98
C VAL A 69 -7.21 1.49 -6.18
N VAL A 70 -6.23 2.24 -5.67
CA VAL A 70 -4.86 1.77 -5.51
C VAL A 70 -4.60 1.61 -4.02
N ILE A 71 -3.99 0.51 -3.60
CA ILE A 71 -3.57 0.29 -2.21
C ILE A 71 -2.06 0.49 -2.12
N ALA A 72 -1.57 1.18 -1.09
CA ALA A 72 -0.15 1.26 -0.80
C ALA A 72 0.16 0.67 0.58
N TYR A 73 1.04 -0.33 0.62
CA TYR A 73 1.55 -0.89 1.85
C TYR A 73 2.76 -0.10 2.36
N GLU A 74 2.65 0.47 3.54
CA GLU A 74 3.67 1.26 4.21
C GLU A 74 4.20 0.49 5.44
N PRO A 75 5.40 -0.12 5.40
CA PRO A 75 6.05 -0.62 6.61
C PRO A 75 6.49 0.57 7.47
N ILE A 76 5.61 1.09 8.34
CA ILE A 76 5.81 2.37 9.06
C ILE A 76 7.13 2.36 9.84
N TRP A 77 7.49 1.20 10.41
CA TRP A 77 8.74 0.98 11.12
C TRP A 77 10.03 1.16 10.28
N ALA A 78 9.93 1.10 8.96
CA ALA A 78 11.04 1.28 8.02
C ALA A 78 11.07 2.68 7.37
N ILE A 79 10.06 3.53 7.58
CA ILE A 79 9.98 4.85 6.95
C ILE A 79 10.93 5.82 7.65
N GLY A 80 11.92 6.33 6.92
CA GLY A 80 12.83 7.38 7.43
C GLY A 80 13.83 6.92 8.50
N THR A 81 13.86 5.63 8.85
CA THR A 81 14.74 5.07 9.90
C THR A 81 16.09 4.56 9.38
N GLY A 82 16.26 4.49 8.05
CA GLY A 82 17.42 3.87 7.42
C GLY A 82 17.37 2.34 7.42
N VAL A 83 16.45 1.73 8.16
CA VAL A 83 16.12 0.30 8.08
C VAL A 83 15.20 0.11 6.89
N THR A 84 15.54 -0.81 5.98
CA THR A 84 14.73 -1.11 4.80
C THR A 84 14.13 -2.49 4.94
N ALA A 85 12.81 -2.62 4.78
CA ALA A 85 12.19 -3.94 4.72
C ALA A 85 12.74 -4.69 3.50
N THR A 86 13.00 -5.99 3.65
CA THR A 86 13.44 -6.81 2.51
C THR A 86 12.32 -6.92 1.48
N SER A 87 12.69 -7.26 0.24
CA SER A 87 11.70 -7.49 -0.82
C SER A 87 10.73 -8.63 -0.45
N ASP A 88 11.19 -9.64 0.29
CA ASP A 88 10.34 -10.72 0.81
C ASP A 88 9.35 -10.25 1.87
N GLN A 89 9.78 -9.35 2.77
CA GLN A 89 8.86 -8.76 3.77
C GLN A 89 7.81 -7.85 3.11
N ALA A 90 8.18 -7.15 2.04
CA ALA A 90 7.24 -6.37 1.24
C ALA A 90 6.22 -7.29 0.53
N GLU A 91 6.71 -8.35 -0.11
CA GLU A 91 5.88 -9.33 -0.82
C GLU A 91 4.92 -10.07 0.11
N GLU A 92 5.38 -10.46 1.31
CA GLU A 92 4.55 -11.13 2.31
C GLU A 92 3.27 -10.33 2.59
N VAL A 93 3.41 -9.04 2.88
CA VAL A 93 2.27 -8.20 3.25
C VAL A 93 1.43 -7.82 2.03
N CYS A 94 2.05 -7.53 0.87
CA CYS A 94 1.30 -7.28 -0.36
C CYS A 94 0.48 -8.51 -0.79
N GLY A 95 1.03 -9.72 -0.62
CA GLY A 95 0.33 -10.98 -0.84
C GLY A 95 -0.85 -11.17 0.12
N TRP A 96 -0.74 -10.76 1.38
CA TRP A 96 -1.89 -10.77 2.30
C TRP A 96 -2.99 -9.79 1.89
N ILE A 97 -2.61 -8.61 1.38
CA ILE A 97 -3.57 -7.63 0.85
C ILE A 97 -4.28 -8.22 -0.39
N ARG A 98 -3.53 -8.81 -1.32
CA ARG A 98 -4.10 -9.50 -2.50
C ARG A 98 -5.07 -10.60 -2.07
N ALA A 99 -4.67 -11.48 -1.17
CA ALA A 99 -5.51 -12.57 -0.67
C ALA A 99 -6.79 -12.06 0.00
N LEU A 100 -6.72 -10.93 0.69
CA LEU A 100 -7.91 -10.27 1.24
C LEU A 100 -8.82 -9.72 0.14
N LEU A 101 -8.28 -9.11 -0.91
CA LEU A 101 -9.09 -8.65 -2.04
C LEU A 101 -9.80 -9.82 -2.74
N VAL A 102 -9.14 -10.97 -2.88
CA VAL A 102 -9.77 -12.21 -3.38
C VAL A 102 -10.93 -12.64 -2.48
N GLU A 103 -10.75 -12.62 -1.15
CA GLU A 103 -11.80 -12.94 -0.17
C GLU A 103 -13.02 -12.01 -0.30
N LEU A 104 -12.80 -10.72 -0.55
CA LEU A 104 -13.86 -9.70 -0.57
C LEU A 104 -14.56 -9.58 -1.93
N TYR A 105 -13.83 -9.73 -3.04
CA TYR A 105 -14.30 -9.36 -4.37
C TYR A 105 -14.11 -10.45 -5.44
N GLY A 106 -13.43 -11.56 -5.11
CA GLY A 106 -13.07 -12.61 -6.06
C GLY A 106 -11.76 -12.34 -6.79
N ALA A 107 -11.20 -13.40 -7.39
CA ALA A 107 -9.86 -13.37 -8.00
C ALA A 107 -9.73 -12.38 -9.14
N GLU A 108 -10.69 -12.37 -10.08
CA GLU A 108 -10.65 -11.48 -11.25
C GLU A 108 -10.60 -10.00 -10.86
N VAL A 109 -11.38 -9.60 -9.85
CA VAL A 109 -11.38 -8.22 -9.36
C VAL A 109 -10.10 -7.90 -8.61
N ALA A 110 -9.60 -8.83 -7.80
CA ALA A 110 -8.38 -8.64 -7.02
C ALA A 110 -7.14 -8.44 -7.90
N ASP A 111 -7.08 -9.09 -9.06
CA ASP A 111 -5.98 -8.96 -10.03
C ASP A 111 -5.96 -7.59 -10.73
N GLU A 112 -7.09 -6.89 -10.80
CA GLU A 112 -7.17 -5.55 -11.39
C GLU A 112 -6.77 -4.42 -10.43
N VAL A 113 -6.81 -4.66 -9.12
CA VAL A 113 -6.45 -3.66 -8.09
C VAL A 113 -4.94 -3.54 -8.00
N ARG A 114 -4.38 -2.33 -8.09
CA ARG A 114 -2.92 -2.15 -7.92
C ARG A 114 -2.54 -2.05 -6.45
N ILE A 115 -1.52 -2.80 -6.05
CA ILE A 115 -0.89 -2.80 -4.73
C ILE A 115 0.54 -2.28 -4.88
N LEU A 116 0.82 -1.12 -4.30
CA LEU A 116 2.13 -0.48 -4.33
C LEU A 116 2.87 -0.72 -3.03
N TYR A 117 4.19 -0.84 -3.11
CA TYR A 117 5.06 -0.80 -1.95
C TYR A 117 5.43 0.66 -1.61
N GLY A 118 5.15 1.09 -0.38
CA GLY A 118 5.38 2.45 0.12
C GLY A 118 6.58 2.61 1.06
N GLY A 119 7.45 1.59 1.16
CA GLY A 119 8.69 1.71 1.91
C GLY A 119 9.83 2.37 1.13
N SER A 120 11.08 2.13 1.54
CA SER A 120 12.26 2.72 0.91
C SER A 120 12.53 2.11 -0.46
N VAL A 121 12.14 2.84 -1.52
CA VAL A 121 12.43 2.49 -2.93
C VAL A 121 13.47 3.45 -3.51
N ASN A 122 14.47 2.90 -4.20
CA ASN A 122 15.49 3.63 -4.94
C ASN A 122 15.94 2.84 -6.19
N GLY A 123 16.75 3.45 -7.06
CA GLY A 123 17.20 2.81 -8.30
C GLY A 123 17.98 1.49 -8.09
N GLY A 124 18.59 1.29 -6.92
CA GLY A 124 19.33 0.07 -6.59
C GLY A 124 18.47 -1.11 -6.17
N ASN A 125 17.22 -0.90 -5.73
CA ASN A 125 16.34 -1.98 -5.25
C ASN A 125 14.99 -2.08 -5.98
N ALA A 126 14.66 -1.12 -6.85
CA ALA A 126 13.38 -1.10 -7.58
C ALA A 126 13.13 -2.39 -8.38
N ALA A 127 14.15 -2.89 -9.09
CA ALA A 127 14.00 -4.10 -9.91
C ALA A 127 13.71 -5.35 -9.08
N GLU A 128 14.34 -5.49 -7.91
CA GLU A 128 14.09 -6.63 -7.01
C GLU A 128 12.69 -6.55 -6.39
N LEU A 129 12.26 -5.36 -5.96
CA LEU A 129 10.94 -5.13 -5.39
C LEU A 129 9.83 -5.36 -6.41
N PHE A 130 9.95 -4.81 -7.61
CA PHE A 130 8.91 -4.88 -8.64
C PHE A 130 8.91 -6.21 -9.41
N ALA A 131 9.88 -7.10 -9.14
CA ALA A 131 9.84 -8.48 -9.59
C ALA A 131 8.96 -9.38 -8.69
N LYS A 132 8.49 -8.89 -7.53
CA LYS A 132 7.67 -9.67 -6.61
C LYS A 132 6.23 -9.81 -7.14
N PRO A 133 5.60 -10.99 -7.02
CA PRO A 133 4.31 -11.28 -7.64
C PRO A 133 3.17 -10.34 -7.26
N ASN A 134 3.16 -9.81 -6.03
CA ASN A 134 2.08 -8.99 -5.52
C ASN A 134 2.42 -7.50 -5.41
N ILE A 135 3.57 -7.06 -5.94
CA ILE A 135 4.01 -5.66 -5.91
C ILE A 135 3.88 -5.05 -7.31
N ASP A 136 2.90 -4.18 -7.49
CA ASP A 136 2.56 -3.56 -8.79
C ASP A 136 3.27 -2.21 -9.02
N GLY A 137 4.17 -1.81 -8.11
CA GLY A 137 4.95 -0.58 -8.21
C GLY A 137 5.28 0.01 -6.84
N GLY A 138 5.64 1.30 -6.82
CA GLY A 138 6.09 2.00 -5.61
C GLY A 138 5.40 3.33 -5.35
N LEU A 139 5.08 3.60 -4.08
CA LEU A 139 4.77 4.94 -3.57
C LEU A 139 6.06 5.53 -2.98
N VAL A 140 6.76 6.35 -3.76
CA VAL A 140 8.16 6.72 -3.47
C VAL A 140 8.26 8.06 -2.75
N GLY A 141 8.81 8.04 -1.54
CA GLY A 141 9.13 9.23 -0.73
C GLY A 141 10.38 9.96 -1.22
N GLY A 142 11.41 10.10 -0.37
CA GLY A 142 12.55 10.99 -0.62
C GLY A 142 13.33 10.77 -1.93
N ALA A 143 13.31 9.56 -2.53
CA ALA A 143 13.94 9.32 -3.82
C ALA A 143 13.19 9.96 -5.00
N SER A 144 11.89 10.28 -4.87
CA SER A 144 11.11 10.96 -5.91
C SER A 144 11.47 12.43 -6.07
N LEU A 145 12.17 13.02 -5.09
CA LEU A 145 12.64 14.41 -5.11
C LEU A 145 13.99 14.59 -5.82
N LYS A 146 14.54 13.52 -6.44
CA LYS A 146 15.85 13.52 -7.08
C LYS A 146 15.72 13.12 -8.56
N PRO A 147 16.61 13.59 -9.45
CA PRO A 147 16.61 13.15 -10.86
C PRO A 147 16.76 11.63 -11.03
N SER A 148 17.42 10.96 -10.07
CA SER A 148 17.53 9.49 -9.98
C SER A 148 16.19 8.78 -9.78
N PHE A 149 15.07 9.51 -9.59
CA PHE A 149 13.74 8.92 -9.67
C PHE A 149 13.49 8.24 -11.02
N SER A 150 14.13 8.74 -12.09
CA SER A 150 14.10 8.09 -13.41
C SER A 150 14.61 6.65 -13.39
N ASP A 151 15.57 6.31 -12.54
CA ASP A 151 16.09 4.95 -12.38
C ASP A 151 15.02 3.99 -11.84
N ILE A 152 14.11 4.50 -11.00
CA ILE A 152 12.99 3.71 -10.45
C ILE A 152 11.92 3.48 -11.53
N ILE A 153 11.64 4.50 -12.35
CA ILE A 153 10.67 4.39 -13.46
C ILE A 153 11.21 3.46 -14.57
N HIS A 154 12.52 3.42 -14.76
CA HIS A 154 13.21 2.66 -15.79
C HIS A 154 13.96 1.44 -15.24
N TYR A 155 13.47 0.87 -14.14
CA TYR A 155 14.09 -0.25 -13.44
C TYR A 155 14.32 -1.51 -14.30
N ASN A 156 13.59 -1.64 -15.41
CA ASN A 156 13.61 -2.78 -16.33
C ASN A 156 14.20 -2.45 -17.71
N LYS A 157 14.88 -1.31 -17.85
CA LYS A 157 15.58 -0.93 -19.09
C LYS A 157 17.04 -1.38 -19.08
#